data_AF-A0A061P4B0-F1
#
_entry.id   AF-A0A061P4B0-F1
#
_cell.length_a   1.000
_cell.length_b   1.000
_cell.length_c   1.000
_cell.angle_alpha   90.00
_cell.angle_beta   90.00
_cell.angle_gamma   90.00
#
_symmetry.space_group_name_H-M   'P 1'
#
loop_
_entity.id
_entity.type
_entity.pdbx_description
1 polymer ?
#
loop_
_entity_poly.entity_id
_entity_poly.type
_entity_poly.pdbx_seq_one_letter_code
_entity_poly.pdbx_strand_id
1 'polypeptide(L)'
;MLIRKIVEEKKDELLVYKKTADTEGFIAEMERIITEMRRQAVSAEMLEPLAESDQHVMRDKMHDIHLIYETFESLFTGVYVNAEESIKLLADLVDQSTIARGAIVYIHGFHDFSKQEQIVVHKLFNVASSVKMSLTLPEVPRSGDSPNELDRFFLPAKTYSELTQILQAENLSWGVRQFARGGRFENAGISMLEQFDDQHEAQSSM
;
A
#
# COMPACT_ATOMS: atom_id res chain seq x y z
N MET A 1 -16.35 -16.22 -4.86
CA MET A 1 -17.75 -16.62 -5.17
C MET A 1 -18.66 -15.44 -5.53
N LEU A 2 -18.63 -14.31 -4.81
CA LEU A 2 -19.46 -13.14 -5.13
C LEU A 2 -19.20 -12.61 -6.55
N ILE A 3 -17.93 -12.44 -6.94
CA ILE A 3 -17.55 -11.97 -8.28
C ILE A 3 -18.07 -12.90 -9.37
N ARG A 4 -18.03 -14.22 -9.17
CA ARG A 4 -18.58 -15.21 -10.13
C ARG A 4 -20.07 -14.96 -10.38
N LYS A 5 -20.85 -14.76 -9.31
CA LYS A 5 -22.27 -14.43 -9.42
C LYS A 5 -22.50 -13.12 -10.18
N ILE A 6 -21.73 -12.07 -9.87
CA ILE A 6 -21.83 -10.77 -10.54
C ILE A 6 -21.53 -10.92 -12.03
N VAL A 7 -20.46 -11.62 -12.38
CA VAL A 7 -20.04 -11.84 -13.76
C VAL A 7 -21.10 -12.64 -14.54
N GLU A 8 -21.72 -13.65 -13.91
CA GLU A 8 -22.82 -14.41 -14.52
C GLU A 8 -24.06 -13.52 -14.76
N GLU A 9 -24.44 -12.66 -13.81
CA GLU A 9 -25.58 -11.74 -13.92
C GLU A 9 -25.35 -10.61 -14.94
N LYS A 10 -24.12 -10.09 -15.01
CA LYS A 10 -23.73 -8.94 -15.86
C LYS A 10 -23.15 -9.34 -17.21
N LYS A 11 -23.06 -10.64 -17.51
CA LYS A 11 -22.39 -11.18 -18.71
C LYS A 11 -22.87 -10.56 -20.02
N ASP A 12 -24.16 -10.30 -20.14
CA ASP A 12 -24.74 -9.76 -21.37
C ASP A 12 -24.44 -8.28 -21.60
N GLU A 13 -24.07 -7.55 -20.54
CA GLU A 13 -23.69 -6.15 -20.55
C GLU A 13 -22.18 -5.95 -20.82
N LEU A 14 -21.39 -7.04 -20.83
CA LEU A 14 -19.95 -7.01 -21.11
C LEU A 14 -19.67 -6.83 -22.61
N LEU A 15 -18.73 -5.95 -22.93
CA LEU A 15 -18.32 -5.59 -24.29
C LEU A 15 -17.14 -6.45 -24.79
N VAL A 16 -16.16 -6.73 -23.93
CA VAL A 16 -14.91 -7.42 -24.31
C VAL A 16 -14.87 -8.83 -23.73
N TYR A 17 -15.11 -8.95 -22.42
CA TYR A 17 -14.84 -10.18 -21.68
C TYR A 17 -15.98 -11.20 -21.71
N LYS A 18 -17.08 -10.94 -22.44
CA LYS A 18 -18.27 -11.80 -22.53
C LYS A 18 -17.97 -13.28 -22.82
N LYS A 19 -16.98 -13.57 -23.68
CA LYS A 19 -16.61 -14.94 -24.05
C LYS A 19 -15.76 -15.66 -23.00
N THR A 20 -15.03 -14.91 -22.18
CA THR A 20 -14.12 -15.44 -21.15
C THR A 20 -14.71 -15.33 -19.75
N ALA A 21 -15.85 -14.66 -19.59
CA ALA A 21 -16.54 -14.38 -18.34
C ALA A 21 -16.74 -15.61 -17.45
N ASP A 22 -17.04 -16.77 -18.03
CA ASP A 22 -17.30 -18.01 -17.27
C ASP A 22 -16.02 -18.76 -16.86
N THR A 23 -14.84 -18.31 -17.29
CA THR A 23 -13.59 -19.01 -17.02
C THR A 23 -13.09 -18.69 -15.61
N GLU A 24 -12.63 -19.71 -14.89
CA GLU A 24 -12.04 -19.53 -13.56
C GLU A 24 -10.87 -18.53 -13.56
N GLY A 25 -10.06 -18.52 -14.62
CA GLY A 25 -8.96 -17.58 -14.78
C GLY A 25 -9.41 -16.12 -14.85
N PHE A 26 -10.53 -15.84 -15.54
CA PHE A 26 -11.09 -14.49 -15.58
C PHE A 26 -11.63 -14.04 -14.22
N ILE A 27 -12.34 -14.92 -13.52
CA ILE A 27 -12.87 -14.62 -12.18
C ILE A 27 -11.74 -14.31 -11.20
N ALA A 28 -10.68 -15.12 -11.19
CA ALA A 28 -9.51 -14.88 -10.36
C ALA A 28 -8.81 -13.55 -10.70
N GLU A 29 -8.76 -13.20 -11.99
CA GLU A 29 -8.18 -11.93 -12.45
C GLU A 29 -8.99 -10.72 -12.00
N MET A 30 -10.32 -10.79 -12.10
CA MET A 30 -11.21 -9.76 -11.59
C MET A 30 -11.11 -9.59 -10.08
N GLU A 31 -10.97 -10.69 -9.33
CA GLU A 31 -10.75 -10.63 -7.89
C GLU A 31 -9.45 -9.92 -7.53
N ARG A 32 -8.37 -10.23 -8.25
CA ARG A 32 -7.08 -9.56 -8.09
C ARG A 32 -7.16 -8.07 -8.40
N ILE A 33 -7.81 -7.69 -9.51
CA ILE A 33 -7.96 -6.29 -9.91
C ILE A 33 -8.79 -5.52 -8.86
N ILE A 34 -9.94 -6.05 -8.44
CA ILE A 34 -10.79 -5.41 -7.43
C ILE A 34 -10.02 -5.26 -6.10
N THR A 35 -9.29 -6.29 -5.68
CA THR A 35 -8.47 -6.22 -4.46
C THR A 35 -7.43 -5.10 -4.55
N GLU A 36 -6.71 -5.01 -5.67
CA GLU A 36 -5.72 -3.94 -5.86
C GLU A 36 -6.35 -2.56 -5.94
N MET A 37 -7.50 -2.39 -6.62
CA MET A 37 -8.22 -1.11 -6.63
C MET A 37 -8.58 -0.67 -5.21
N ARG A 38 -9.11 -1.59 -4.40
CA ARG A 38 -9.46 -1.31 -2.99
C ARG A 38 -8.23 -0.96 -2.15
N ARG A 39 -7.13 -1.72 -2.27
CA ARG A 39 -5.85 -1.43 -1.57
C ARG A 39 -5.29 -0.07 -1.96
N GLN A 40 -5.41 0.33 -3.22
CA GLN A 40 -4.95 1.62 -3.72
C GLN A 40 -5.97 2.76 -3.55
N ALA A 41 -7.04 2.56 -2.77
CA ALA A 41 -8.07 3.55 -2.51
C ALA A 41 -8.75 4.11 -3.78
N VAL A 42 -8.83 3.28 -4.83
CA VAL A 42 -9.52 3.61 -6.09
C VAL A 42 -10.98 3.18 -5.96
N SER A 43 -11.90 4.14 -6.01
CA SER A 43 -13.33 3.86 -6.00
C SER A 43 -13.84 3.53 -7.41
N ALA A 44 -15.00 2.88 -7.53
CA ALA A 44 -15.54 2.51 -8.82
C ALA A 44 -15.82 3.74 -9.70
N GLU A 45 -16.25 4.85 -9.09
CA GLU A 45 -16.54 6.12 -9.77
C GLU A 45 -15.29 6.74 -10.41
N MET A 46 -14.09 6.50 -9.85
CA MET A 46 -12.83 6.99 -10.45
C MET A 46 -12.52 6.33 -11.80
N LEU A 47 -13.16 5.20 -12.13
CA LEU A 47 -12.98 4.50 -13.40
C LEU A 47 -13.90 5.02 -14.51
N GLU A 48 -14.96 5.76 -14.18
CA GLU A 48 -15.97 6.25 -15.13
C GLU A 48 -15.35 7.08 -16.27
N PRO A 49 -14.43 8.05 -16.02
CA PRO A 49 -13.80 8.82 -17.09
C PRO A 49 -12.87 7.99 -17.98
N LEU A 50 -12.33 6.87 -17.47
CA LEU A 50 -11.45 5.98 -18.24
C LEU A 50 -12.25 5.11 -19.22
N ALA A 51 -13.54 4.91 -18.95
CA ALA A 51 -14.51 4.34 -19.88
C ALA A 51 -14.93 5.34 -20.98
N GLU A 52 -14.34 6.53 -21.05
CA GLU A 52 -14.53 7.49 -22.15
C GLU A 52 -13.29 7.66 -23.06
N SER A 53 -12.20 6.90 -22.81
CA SER A 53 -10.94 6.94 -23.57
C SER A 53 -11.10 6.84 -25.10
N ASP A 54 -10.37 7.65 -25.88
CA ASP A 54 -10.37 7.60 -27.36
C ASP A 54 -9.92 6.25 -27.95
N GLN A 55 -9.24 5.42 -27.17
CA GLN A 55 -8.86 4.07 -27.58
C GLN A 55 -9.99 3.07 -27.30
N HIS A 56 -10.79 2.75 -28.32
CA HIS A 56 -11.95 1.84 -28.23
C HIS A 56 -11.70 0.56 -27.40
N VAL A 57 -10.60 -0.15 -27.63
CA VAL A 57 -10.33 -1.41 -26.90
C VAL A 57 -10.08 -1.19 -25.41
N MET A 58 -9.40 -0.10 -25.03
CA MET A 58 -9.17 0.21 -23.62
C MET A 58 -10.47 0.65 -22.96
N ARG A 59 -11.24 1.48 -23.68
CA ARG A 59 -12.57 1.95 -23.26
C ARG A 59 -13.49 0.79 -22.89
N ASP A 60 -13.63 -0.18 -23.79
CA ASP A 60 -14.55 -1.30 -23.60
C ASP A 60 -14.07 -2.24 -22.46
N LYS A 61 -12.75 -2.37 -22.24
CA LYS A 61 -12.22 -3.11 -21.08
C LYS A 61 -12.48 -2.39 -19.76
N MET A 62 -12.34 -1.07 -19.73
CA MET A 62 -12.61 -0.27 -18.53
C MET A 62 -14.09 -0.26 -18.20
N HIS A 63 -14.96 -0.22 -19.22
CA HIS A 63 -16.39 -0.43 -19.05
C HIS A 63 -16.70 -1.76 -18.33
N ASP A 64 -16.15 -2.88 -18.83
CA ASP A 64 -16.38 -4.20 -18.22
C ASP A 64 -15.88 -4.26 -16.77
N ILE A 65 -14.69 -3.74 -16.49
CA ILE A 65 -14.10 -3.72 -15.13
C ILE A 65 -14.91 -2.83 -14.20
N HIS A 66 -15.30 -1.63 -14.66
CA HIS A 66 -16.10 -0.69 -13.89
C HIS A 66 -17.47 -1.29 -13.52
N LEU A 67 -18.17 -1.89 -14.49
CA LEU A 67 -19.48 -2.52 -14.27
C LEU A 67 -19.42 -3.60 -13.18
N ILE A 68 -18.40 -4.47 -13.25
CA ILE A 68 -18.21 -5.54 -12.25
C ILE A 68 -17.83 -4.94 -10.90
N TYR A 69 -16.91 -3.97 -10.86
CA TYR A 69 -16.43 -3.38 -9.62
C TYR A 69 -17.49 -2.56 -8.89
N GLU A 70 -18.27 -1.74 -9.61
CA GLU A 70 -19.39 -0.98 -9.05
C GLU A 70 -20.45 -1.93 -8.46
N THR A 71 -20.83 -2.97 -9.23
CA THR A 71 -21.78 -3.98 -8.74
C THR A 71 -21.23 -4.68 -7.50
N PHE A 72 -19.93 -5.02 -7.49
CA PHE A 72 -19.27 -5.61 -6.33
C PHE A 72 -19.35 -4.70 -5.10
N GLU A 73 -18.96 -3.43 -5.21
CA GLU A 73 -18.99 -2.49 -4.09
C GLU A 73 -20.40 -2.32 -3.53
N SER A 74 -21.42 -2.25 -4.40
CA SER A 74 -22.83 -2.14 -3.99
C SER A 74 -23.34 -3.35 -3.18
N LEU A 75 -22.87 -4.56 -3.52
CA LEU A 75 -23.26 -5.81 -2.85
C LEU A 75 -22.38 -6.12 -1.64
N PHE A 76 -21.14 -5.62 -1.63
CA PHE A 76 -20.17 -5.90 -0.58
C PHE A 76 -20.31 -4.96 0.62
N THR A 77 -20.54 -3.66 0.35
CA THR A 77 -20.55 -2.61 1.37
C THR A 77 -21.60 -2.87 2.45
N GLY A 78 -21.17 -2.89 3.71
CA GLY A 78 -22.04 -3.07 4.87
C GLY A 78 -22.52 -4.51 5.11
N VAL A 79 -22.18 -5.47 4.25
CA VAL A 79 -22.58 -6.88 4.39
C VAL A 79 -21.39 -7.77 4.78
N TYR A 80 -20.19 -7.47 4.27
CA TYR A 80 -19.01 -8.28 4.47
C TYR A 80 -17.83 -7.46 5.01
N VAL A 81 -16.99 -8.11 5.83
CA VAL A 81 -15.74 -7.55 6.33
C VAL A 81 -14.59 -8.47 5.94
N ASN A 82 -13.62 -7.94 5.21
CA ASN A 82 -12.37 -8.59 4.84
C ASN A 82 -11.17 -7.73 5.28
N ALA A 83 -9.96 -8.10 4.88
CA ALA A 83 -8.75 -7.36 5.25
C ALA A 83 -8.77 -5.92 4.71
N GLU A 84 -9.14 -5.74 3.44
CA GLU A 84 -9.20 -4.43 2.78
C GLU A 84 -10.25 -3.53 3.42
N GLU A 85 -11.45 -4.06 3.70
CA GLU A 85 -12.51 -3.32 4.38
C GLU A 85 -12.11 -2.97 5.82
N SER A 86 -11.38 -3.85 6.51
CA SER A 86 -10.91 -3.58 7.87
C SER A 86 -9.95 -2.38 7.91
N ILE A 87 -9.05 -2.27 6.93
CA ILE A 87 -8.14 -1.11 6.83
C ILE A 87 -8.91 0.16 6.50
N LYS A 88 -9.87 0.10 5.57
CA LYS A 88 -10.75 1.24 5.25
C LYS A 88 -11.54 1.72 6.47
N LEU A 89 -12.19 0.79 7.18
CA LEU A 89 -12.92 1.09 8.41
C LEU A 89 -12.01 1.66 9.49
N LEU A 90 -10.78 1.16 9.61
CA LEU A 90 -9.78 1.72 10.51
C LEU A 90 -9.45 3.17 10.13
N ALA A 91 -9.22 3.46 8.84
CA ALA A 91 -9.00 4.82 8.36
C ALA A 91 -10.18 5.75 8.70
N ASP A 92 -11.42 5.28 8.58
CA ASP A 92 -12.61 6.10 8.86
C ASP A 92 -12.81 6.37 10.36
N LEU A 93 -12.40 5.45 11.22
CA LEU A 93 -12.72 5.49 12.66
C LEU A 93 -11.54 5.83 13.57
N VAL A 94 -10.29 5.80 13.08
CA VAL A 94 -9.10 5.99 13.93
C VAL A 94 -9.10 7.33 14.67
N ASP A 95 -9.62 8.40 14.05
CA ASP A 95 -9.72 9.74 14.66
C ASP A 95 -10.62 9.76 15.91
N GLN A 96 -11.57 8.83 15.97
CA GLN A 96 -12.52 8.69 17.08
C GLN A 96 -11.98 7.78 18.20
N SER A 97 -10.91 7.02 17.93
CA SER A 97 -10.37 6.02 18.84
C SER A 97 -9.80 6.63 20.12
N THR A 98 -10.36 6.23 21.27
CA THR A 98 -9.80 6.56 22.58
C THR A 98 -8.49 5.84 22.86
N ILE A 99 -8.24 4.71 22.21
CA ILE A 99 -7.01 3.92 22.37
C ILE A 99 -5.86 4.58 21.61
N ALA A 100 -6.11 5.07 20.40
CA ALA A 100 -5.07 5.74 19.60
C ALA A 100 -4.68 7.08 20.23
N ARG A 101 -5.64 7.82 20.81
CA ARG A 101 -5.37 9.08 21.51
C ARG A 101 -4.42 8.87 22.68
N GLY A 102 -3.25 9.51 22.60
CA GLY A 102 -2.22 9.42 23.63
C GLY A 102 -1.29 8.19 23.51
N ALA A 103 -1.52 7.29 22.53
CA ALA A 103 -0.65 6.15 22.33
C ALA A 103 0.70 6.51 21.71
N ILE A 104 1.71 5.68 21.96
CA ILE A 104 2.95 5.66 21.19
C ILE A 104 2.87 4.45 20.24
N VAL A 105 2.80 4.73 18.94
CA VAL A 105 2.66 3.69 17.91
C VAL A 105 4.04 3.36 17.34
N TYR A 106 4.36 2.07 17.24
CA TYR A 106 5.59 1.58 16.63
C TYR A 106 5.24 0.84 15.33
N ILE A 107 5.86 1.23 14.22
CA ILE A 107 5.67 0.62 12.91
C ILE A 107 7.01 0.06 12.43
N HIS A 108 7.08 -1.26 12.27
CA HIS A 108 8.29 -1.99 11.87
C HIS A 108 7.93 -3.11 10.89
N GLY A 109 8.88 -3.44 10.00
CA GLY A 109 8.75 -4.56 9.05
C GLY A 109 8.16 -4.18 7.68
N PHE A 110 7.93 -2.88 7.42
CA PHE A 110 7.37 -2.40 6.15
C PHE A 110 8.45 -1.84 5.24
N HIS A 111 8.32 -2.13 3.95
CA HIS A 111 9.10 -1.50 2.88
C HIS A 111 8.29 -0.43 2.16
N ASP A 112 6.99 -0.66 2.02
CA ASP A 112 6.00 0.22 1.44
C ASP A 112 4.64 0.07 2.12
N PHE A 113 3.71 0.93 1.72
CA PHE A 113 2.33 0.92 2.16
C PHE A 113 1.44 1.11 0.92
N SER A 114 0.35 0.36 0.85
CA SER A 114 -0.75 0.67 -0.08
C SER A 114 -1.37 2.04 0.27
N LYS A 115 -2.09 2.67 -0.68
CA LYS A 115 -2.70 3.99 -0.41
C LYS A 115 -3.67 3.96 0.78
N GLN A 116 -4.41 2.89 0.98
CA GLN A 116 -5.26 2.75 2.16
C GLN A 116 -4.47 2.70 3.47
N GLU A 117 -3.38 1.93 3.52
CA GLU A 117 -2.50 1.89 4.69
C GLU A 117 -1.84 3.25 4.94
N GLN A 118 -1.45 3.98 3.88
CA GLN A 118 -0.92 5.33 3.99
C GLN A 118 -1.92 6.30 4.65
N ILE A 119 -3.22 6.21 4.31
CA ILE A 119 -4.27 7.02 4.94
C ILE A 119 -4.33 6.73 6.45
N VAL A 120 -4.26 5.46 6.87
CA VAL A 120 -4.23 5.09 8.29
C VAL A 120 -2.99 5.67 8.98
N VAL A 121 -1.80 5.46 8.41
CA VAL A 121 -0.54 5.97 8.98
C VAL A 121 -0.58 7.49 9.13
N HIS A 122 -1.08 8.19 8.11
CA HIS A 122 -1.25 9.63 8.12
C HIS A 122 -2.16 10.06 9.28
N LYS A 123 -3.36 9.47 9.40
CA LYS A 123 -4.28 9.81 10.50
C LYS A 123 -3.66 9.55 11.88
N LEU A 124 -2.89 8.49 12.01
CA LEU A 124 -2.15 8.21 13.25
C LEU A 124 -1.15 9.31 13.62
N PHE A 125 -0.55 10.02 12.67
CA PHE A 125 0.32 11.16 12.97
C PHE A 125 -0.40 12.28 13.72
N ASN A 126 -1.69 12.45 13.48
CA ASN A 126 -2.52 13.50 14.08
C ASN A 126 -3.22 13.06 15.38
N VAL A 127 -3.46 11.76 15.55
CA VAL A 127 -4.24 11.22 16.69
C VAL A 127 -3.35 10.67 17.81
N ALA A 128 -2.25 9.99 17.45
CA ALA A 128 -1.35 9.39 18.43
C ALA A 128 -0.48 10.45 19.12
N SER A 129 0.04 10.14 20.32
CA SER A 129 1.02 11.01 20.96
C SER A 129 2.35 11.03 20.22
N SER A 130 2.73 9.90 19.62
CA SER A 130 3.95 9.76 18.83
C SER A 130 3.86 8.52 17.95
N VAL A 131 4.30 8.64 16.70
CA VAL A 131 4.49 7.50 15.79
C VAL A 131 5.99 7.32 15.56
N LYS A 132 6.48 6.10 15.74
CA LYS A 132 7.87 5.71 15.55
C LYS A 132 7.93 4.64 14.48
N MET A 133 8.53 4.98 13.34
CA MET A 133 8.67 4.06 12.22
C MET A 133 10.14 3.71 12.00
N SER A 134 10.40 2.45 11.68
CA SER A 134 11.72 1.99 11.24
C SER A 134 11.66 1.58 9.77
N LEU A 135 12.62 2.06 8.97
CA LEU A 135 12.80 1.68 7.58
C LEU A 135 14.23 1.17 7.39
N THR A 136 14.39 0.10 6.62
CA THR A 136 15.70 -0.50 6.32
C THR A 136 16.28 0.17 5.09
N LEU A 137 17.30 1.01 5.30
CA LEU A 137 17.95 1.81 4.27
C LEU A 137 19.45 1.92 4.53
N PRO A 138 20.30 1.98 3.49
CA PRO A 138 21.73 2.20 3.65
C PRO A 138 22.02 3.61 4.17
N GLU A 139 21.30 4.60 3.66
CA GLU A 139 21.41 6.01 4.03
C GLU A 139 20.03 6.68 4.03
N VAL A 140 19.89 7.77 4.77
CA VAL A 140 18.66 8.56 4.82
C VAL A 140 18.55 9.40 3.55
N PRO A 141 17.47 9.27 2.74
CA PRO A 141 17.28 10.10 1.55
C PRO A 141 17.29 11.60 1.88
N ARG A 142 17.93 12.41 1.04
CA ARG A 142 17.92 13.87 1.20
C ARG A 142 16.62 14.44 0.65
N SER A 143 16.16 15.56 1.20
CA SER A 143 14.98 16.25 0.69
C SER A 143 15.18 16.65 -0.77
N GLY A 144 14.30 16.17 -1.65
CA GLY A 144 14.35 16.44 -3.10
C GLY A 144 15.09 15.39 -3.93
N ASP A 145 15.76 14.42 -3.31
CA ASP A 145 16.32 13.28 -4.04
C ASP A 145 15.20 12.30 -4.43
N SER A 146 15.15 11.96 -5.71
CA SER A 146 14.33 10.84 -6.20
C SER A 146 15.10 9.54 -5.98
N PRO A 147 14.55 8.56 -5.23
CA PRO A 147 15.19 7.26 -5.06
C PRO A 147 15.41 6.58 -6.42
N ASN A 148 16.57 5.94 -6.59
CA ASN A 148 16.87 5.19 -7.80
C ASN A 148 16.01 3.92 -7.85
N GLU A 149 15.17 3.78 -8.88
CA GLU A 149 14.27 2.62 -9.08
C GLU A 149 15.00 1.28 -9.19
N LEU A 150 16.27 1.29 -9.56
CA LEU A 150 17.10 0.09 -9.69
C LEU A 150 17.82 -0.29 -8.39
N ASP A 151 17.71 0.51 -7.33
CA ASP A 151 18.30 0.22 -6.03
C ASP A 151 17.48 -0.84 -5.28
N ARG A 152 18.17 -1.77 -4.60
CA ARG A 152 17.53 -2.82 -3.77
C ARG A 152 16.67 -2.24 -2.64
N PHE A 153 17.00 -1.04 -2.19
CA PHE A 153 16.32 -0.29 -1.13
C PHE A 153 15.40 0.82 -1.67
N PHE A 154 15.02 0.74 -2.95
CA PHE A 154 14.12 1.72 -3.58
C PHE A 154 12.81 1.90 -2.80
N LEU A 155 12.12 0.81 -2.45
CA LEU A 155 10.81 0.88 -1.80
C LEU A 155 10.85 1.59 -0.43
N PRO A 156 11.71 1.21 0.53
CA PRO A 156 11.79 1.96 1.79
C PRO A 156 12.24 3.41 1.60
N ALA A 157 13.04 3.71 0.56
CA ALA A 157 13.53 5.06 0.31
C ALA A 157 12.41 5.95 -0.23
N LYS A 158 11.62 5.41 -1.16
CA LYS A 158 10.38 6.02 -1.65
C LYS A 158 9.40 6.25 -0.51
N THR A 159 9.17 5.24 0.33
CA THR A 159 8.28 5.35 1.50
C THR A 159 8.72 6.45 2.45
N TYR A 160 10.02 6.54 2.76
CA TYR A 160 10.56 7.63 3.58
C TYR A 160 10.28 9.01 2.95
N SER A 161 10.55 9.16 1.65
CA SER A 161 10.31 10.42 0.93
C SER A 161 8.83 10.80 0.91
N GLU A 162 7.92 9.85 0.65
CA GLU A 162 6.47 10.10 0.65
C GLU A 162 5.96 10.52 2.04
N LEU A 163 6.38 9.83 3.10
CA LEU A 163 5.97 10.16 4.47
C LEU A 163 6.50 11.52 4.91
N THR A 164 7.75 11.85 4.62
CA THR A 164 8.33 13.16 4.98
C THR A 164 7.69 14.31 4.21
N GLN A 165 7.28 14.10 2.95
CA GLN A 165 6.50 15.09 2.20
C GLN A 165 5.15 15.37 2.86
N ILE A 166 4.45 14.33 3.32
CA ILE A 166 3.18 14.47 4.05
C ILE A 166 3.40 15.24 5.35
N LEU A 167 4.38 14.83 6.16
CA LEU A 167 4.69 15.50 7.43
C LEU A 167 5.06 16.97 7.22
N GLN A 168 5.80 17.29 6.16
CA GLN A 168 6.13 18.65 5.79
C GLN A 168 4.90 19.46 5.36
N ALA A 169 4.02 18.89 4.54
CA ALA A 169 2.79 19.55 4.10
C ALA A 169 1.85 19.89 5.26
N GLU A 170 1.81 19.04 6.29
CA GLU A 170 1.02 19.25 7.50
C GLU A 170 1.74 20.07 8.59
N ASN A 171 2.98 20.51 8.34
CA ASN A 171 3.83 21.20 9.32
C ASN A 171 4.05 20.39 10.62
N LEU A 172 4.10 19.07 10.52
CA LEU A 172 4.40 18.18 11.65
C LEU A 172 5.92 18.04 11.80
N SER A 173 6.41 18.03 13.04
CA SER A 173 7.83 17.83 13.32
C SER A 173 8.19 16.34 13.35
N TRP A 174 9.31 15.96 12.76
CA TRP A 174 9.87 14.62 12.89
C TRP A 174 11.39 14.66 13.11
N GLY A 175 11.94 13.55 13.59
CA GLY A 175 13.36 13.35 13.74
C GLY A 175 13.75 11.97 13.23
N VAL A 176 14.95 11.87 12.66
CA VAL A 176 15.49 10.61 12.17
C VAL A 176 16.63 10.18 13.09
N ARG A 177 16.61 8.91 13.49
CA ARG A 177 17.72 8.27 14.19
C ARG A 177 18.20 7.11 13.35
N GLN A 178 19.43 7.21 12.85
CA GLN A 178 20.11 6.08 12.27
C GLN A 178 20.58 5.17 13.41
N PHE A 179 20.21 3.89 13.35
CA PHE A 179 20.75 2.91 14.29
C PHE A 179 22.24 2.72 13.97
N ALA A 180 23.10 2.96 14.96
CA ALA A 180 24.53 2.74 14.80
C ALA A 180 24.80 1.26 14.52
N ARG A 181 25.79 0.99 13.66
CA ARG A 181 26.26 -0.38 13.42
C ARG A 181 26.84 -0.95 14.73
N GLY A 182 26.47 -2.18 15.05
CA GLY A 182 27.10 -3.00 16.09
C GLY A 182 26.75 -2.65 17.54
N GLY A 183 25.45 -2.70 17.88
CA GLY A 183 24.97 -2.54 19.26
C GLY A 183 24.64 -3.85 19.97
N ARG A 184 24.83 -5.00 19.32
CA ARG A 184 24.43 -6.32 19.86
C ARG A 184 25.49 -6.87 20.82
N PHE A 185 26.76 -6.53 20.60
CA PHE A 185 27.88 -6.94 21.44
C PHE A 185 28.74 -5.73 21.85
N GLU A 186 28.78 -5.43 23.15
CA GLU A 186 29.67 -4.38 23.70
C GLU A 186 31.13 -4.85 23.83
N ASN A 187 31.39 -6.15 23.71
CA ASN A 187 32.72 -6.72 23.89
C ASN A 187 33.53 -6.65 22.59
N ALA A 188 34.71 -6.03 22.67
CA ALA A 188 35.61 -5.77 21.55
C ALA A 188 35.99 -7.02 20.73
N GLY A 189 35.99 -8.21 21.35
CA GLY A 189 36.32 -9.45 20.64
C GLY A 189 35.18 -9.99 19.76
N ILE A 190 33.92 -9.77 20.14
CA ILE A 190 32.74 -10.34 19.45
C ILE A 190 32.11 -9.32 18.50
N SER A 191 32.29 -8.01 18.75
CA SER A 191 31.86 -6.96 17.83
C SER A 191 32.52 -7.04 16.44
N MET A 192 33.67 -7.70 16.31
CA MET A 192 34.29 -7.98 15.02
C MET A 192 33.46 -8.90 14.13
N LEU A 193 32.67 -9.84 14.69
CA LEU A 193 31.85 -10.76 13.90
C LEU A 193 30.76 -10.02 13.10
N GLU A 194 30.24 -8.93 13.65
CA GLU A 194 29.27 -8.07 12.95
C GLU A 194 29.90 -7.33 11.77
N GLN A 195 31.22 -7.08 11.81
CA GLN A 195 31.94 -6.47 10.70
C GLN A 195 32.24 -7.48 9.57
N PHE A 196 32.33 -8.78 9.90
CA PHE A 196 32.66 -9.84 8.94
C PHE A 196 31.46 -10.32 8.13
N ASP A 197 30.26 -10.42 8.72
CA ASP A 197 29.03 -10.76 7.98
C ASP A 197 28.76 -9.73 6.86
N ASP A 198 28.96 -8.45 7.16
CA ASP A 198 28.77 -7.33 6.22
C ASP A 198 29.75 -7.36 5.03
N GLN A 199 30.97 -7.87 5.20
CA GLN A 199 31.97 -7.93 4.12
C GLN A 199 31.63 -8.98 3.05
N HIS A 200 30.94 -10.06 3.44
CA HIS A 200 30.48 -11.06 2.48
C HIS A 200 29.30 -10.57 1.64
N GLU A 201 28.36 -9.80 2.21
CA GLU A 201 27.25 -9.21 1.45
C GLU A 201 27.69 -8.12 0.46
N ALA A 202 28.72 -7.33 0.82
CA ALA A 202 29.31 -6.33 -0.06
C ALA A 202 30.08 -6.96 -1.23
N GLN A 203 30.76 -8.10 -1.03
CA GLN A 203 31.51 -8.79 -2.07
C GLN A 203 30.64 -9.67 -2.99
N SER A 204 29.47 -10.13 -2.55
CA SER A 204 28.50 -10.84 -3.42
C SER A 204 27.60 -9.92 -4.26
N SER A 205 27.77 -8.59 -4.15
CA SER A 205 27.00 -7.59 -4.90
C SER A 205 27.82 -6.82 -5.94
N MET A 206 29.07 -7.23 -6.20
CA MET A 206 29.86 -6.88 -7.39
C MET A 206 29.86 -8.03 -8.39
#